data_AF-A0ABD1T2V9-F1
#
_entry.id   AF-A0ABD1T2V9-F1
#
_cell.length_a   1.000
_cell.length_b   1.000
_cell.length_c   1.000
_cell.angle_alpha   90.00
_cell.angle_beta   90.00
_cell.angle_gamma   90.00
#
_symmetry.space_group_name_H-M   'P 1'
#
loop_
_entity.id
_entity.type
_entity.pdbx_description
1 polymer ?
#
loop_
_entity_poly.entity_id
_entity_poly.type
_entity_poly.pdbx_seq_one_letter_code
_entity_poly.pdbx_strand_id
1 'polypeptide(L)'
;MEPTGTIVFTTVDRADYNFDIFSAKLPANFHDNWDYNEHCLTDGISINFNRQFFDEDETIIYVSKRTGSPRIYLNRPQISKHELIQTPIESLFHDRSVINNGYVYYVFAHDPPEKSFRS
;
A
#
# COMPACT_ATOMS: atom_id res chain seq x y z
N MET A 1 18.09 25.12 42.54
CA MET A 1 18.84 24.95 41.28
C MET A 1 17.90 24.31 40.29
N GLU A 2 17.69 24.96 39.14
CA GLU A 2 16.95 24.38 38.01
C GLU A 2 17.81 23.26 37.39
N PRO A 3 17.24 22.10 37.04
CA PRO A 3 18.02 21.03 36.43
C PRO A 3 18.49 21.42 35.03
N THR A 4 19.81 21.53 34.83
CA THR A 4 20.47 21.65 33.53
C THR A 4 20.80 20.25 32.99
N GLY A 5 19.88 19.66 32.23
CA GLY A 5 20.09 18.38 31.56
C GLY A 5 19.36 18.30 30.23
N THR A 6 19.99 17.74 29.22
CA THR A 6 19.38 17.48 27.91
C THR A 6 18.63 16.16 27.96
N ILE A 7 17.33 16.18 27.68
CA ILE A 7 16.56 14.95 27.48
C ILE A 7 16.72 14.53 26.02
N VAL A 8 17.31 13.36 25.80
CA VAL A 8 17.40 12.73 24.47
C VAL A 8 16.35 11.64 24.40
N PHE A 9 15.39 11.80 23.49
CA PHE A 9 14.48 10.73 23.12
C PHE A 9 15.07 9.99 21.93
N THR A 10 15.14 8.66 22.02
CA THR A 10 15.41 7.79 20.87
C THR A 10 14.25 6.82 20.72
N THR A 11 13.57 6.88 19.59
CA THR A 11 12.57 5.88 19.20
C THR A 11 13.26 4.85 18.33
N VAL A 12 13.34 3.63 18.83
CA VAL A 12 13.71 2.46 18.02
C VAL A 12 12.43 1.97 17.36
N ASP A 13 12.15 2.47 16.17
CA ASP A 13 11.06 1.93 15.34
C ASP A 13 11.55 0.65 14.65
N ARG A 14 10.64 -0.27 14.34
CA ARG A 14 10.97 -1.38 13.44
C ARG A 14 11.07 -0.77 12.04
N ALA A 15 12.28 -0.76 11.47
CA ALA A 15 12.51 -0.15 10.16
C ALA A 15 11.66 -0.80 9.05
N ASP A 16 11.34 -2.09 9.20
CA ASP A 16 10.68 -2.90 8.18
C ASP A 16 9.41 -3.57 8.75
N TYR A 17 8.25 -3.10 8.30
CA TYR A 17 6.96 -3.76 8.47
C TYR A 17 6.42 -4.16 7.11
N ASN A 18 6.17 -5.46 6.90
CA ASN A 18 5.50 -5.95 5.70
C ASN A 18 4.03 -6.23 6.04
N PHE A 19 3.14 -5.76 5.19
CA PHE A 19 1.71 -5.99 5.27
C PHE A 19 1.27 -6.67 3.99
N ASP A 20 0.82 -7.91 4.08
CA ASP A 20 0.27 -8.62 2.94
C ASP A 20 -1.25 -8.62 2.93
N ILE A 21 -1.80 -8.73 1.73
CA ILE A 21 -3.23 -8.75 1.48
C ILE A 21 -3.59 -10.16 1.09
N PHE A 22 -4.50 -10.77 1.83
CA PHE A 22 -5.05 -12.07 1.50
C PHE A 22 -6.53 -11.94 1.14
N SER A 23 -6.99 -12.75 0.19
CA SER A 23 -8.41 -13.05 0.01
C SER A 23 -8.66 -14.49 0.44
N ALA A 24 -9.87 -14.73 0.94
CA ALA A 24 -10.42 -16.05 1.12
C ALA A 24 -11.82 -16.00 0.54
N LYS A 25 -12.14 -16.95 -0.34
CA LYS A 25 -13.52 -17.11 -0.78
C LYS A 25 -14.34 -17.60 0.42
N LEU A 26 -15.63 -17.28 0.46
CA LEU A 26 -16.53 -17.79 1.48
C LEU A 26 -17.53 -18.74 0.82
N PRO A 27 -17.92 -19.83 1.51
CA PRO A 27 -18.98 -20.69 1.01
C PRO A 27 -20.29 -19.92 0.93
N ALA A 28 -21.11 -20.24 -0.08
CA ALA A 28 -22.49 -19.77 -0.12
C ALA A 28 -23.31 -20.34 1.07
N ASN A 29 -23.00 -21.56 1.51
CA ASN A 29 -23.59 -22.20 2.69
C ASN A 29 -22.51 -22.72 3.62
N PHE A 30 -22.49 -22.23 4.87
CA PHE A 30 -21.51 -22.64 5.89
C PHE A 30 -21.60 -24.11 6.34
N HIS A 31 -22.57 -24.87 5.83
CA HIS A 31 -22.74 -26.30 6.11
C HIS A 31 -22.06 -27.22 5.09
N ASP A 32 -21.62 -26.67 3.96
CA ASP A 32 -20.88 -27.45 2.96
C ASP A 32 -19.45 -27.69 3.42
N ASN A 33 -18.87 -28.81 3.00
CA ASN A 33 -17.46 -29.12 3.29
C ASN A 33 -16.59 -28.15 2.48
N TRP A 34 -16.13 -27.08 3.13
CA TRP A 34 -15.43 -25.97 2.50
C TRP A 34 -13.92 -26.17 2.54
N ASP A 35 -13.29 -26.04 1.38
CA ASP A 35 -11.82 -26.01 1.27
C ASP A 35 -11.32 -24.58 1.49
N TYR A 36 -10.76 -24.32 2.67
CA TYR A 36 -10.21 -23.02 3.07
C TYR A 36 -8.92 -22.74 2.30
N ASN A 37 -9.06 -22.17 1.11
CA ASN A 37 -7.93 -21.65 0.33
C ASN A 37 -7.82 -20.12 0.50
N GLU A 38 -6.82 -19.70 1.27
CA GLU A 38 -6.38 -18.30 1.32
C GLU A 38 -5.42 -18.02 0.17
N HIS A 39 -5.61 -16.89 -0.50
CA HIS A 39 -4.78 -16.45 -1.60
C HIS A 39 -4.10 -15.12 -1.25
N CYS A 40 -2.77 -15.10 -1.26
CA CYS A 40 -2.02 -13.86 -1.08
C CYS A 40 -2.08 -13.03 -2.37
N LEU A 41 -2.68 -11.84 -2.29
CA LEU A 41 -2.81 -10.90 -3.40
C LEU A 41 -1.64 -9.92 -3.49
N THR A 42 -0.70 -10.00 -2.57
CA THR A 42 0.57 -9.24 -2.60
C THR A 42 1.74 -10.22 -2.65
N ASP A 43 2.97 -9.70 -2.58
CA ASP A 43 4.18 -10.44 -2.90
C ASP A 43 5.06 -10.80 -1.68
N GLY A 44 4.57 -10.66 -0.44
CA GLY A 44 5.36 -10.96 0.76
C GLY A 44 6.39 -9.88 1.14
N ILE A 45 6.58 -8.88 0.26
CA ILE A 45 7.64 -7.87 0.33
C ILE A 45 7.02 -6.47 0.54
N SER A 46 5.69 -6.39 0.59
CA SER A 46 4.98 -5.14 0.44
C SER A 46 4.76 -4.39 1.76
N ILE A 47 5.22 -3.14 1.83
CA ILE A 47 4.82 -2.17 2.85
C ILE A 47 3.55 -1.46 2.36
N ASN A 48 2.37 -2.01 2.67
CA ASN A 48 1.13 -1.51 2.11
C ASN A 48 0.52 -0.37 2.92
N PHE A 49 0.39 0.79 2.28
CA PHE A 49 -0.25 1.95 2.90
C PHE A 49 -1.76 1.92 2.71
N ASN A 50 -2.23 1.54 1.52
CA ASN A 50 -3.65 1.50 1.12
C ASN A 50 -3.88 0.57 -0.08
N ARG A 51 -5.11 0.05 -0.23
CA ARG A 51 -5.52 -0.88 -1.30
C ARG A 51 -6.94 -0.63 -1.79
N GLN A 52 -7.23 -1.09 -3.00
CA GLN A 52 -8.58 -1.22 -3.52
C GLN A 52 -8.75 -2.48 -4.38
N PHE A 53 -9.85 -3.19 -4.16
CA PHE A 53 -10.32 -4.24 -5.06
C PHE A 53 -11.01 -3.61 -6.26
N PHE A 54 -10.64 -4.06 -7.45
CA PHE A 54 -11.23 -3.59 -8.70
C PHE A 54 -12.43 -4.45 -9.13
N ASP A 55 -12.31 -5.78 -8.98
CA ASP A 55 -13.30 -6.75 -9.41
C ASP A 55 -13.42 -7.92 -8.42
N GLU A 56 -14.35 -8.84 -8.70
CA GLU A 56 -14.55 -10.09 -7.95
C GLU A 56 -13.48 -11.15 -8.26
N ASP A 57 -12.67 -10.93 -9.31
CA ASP A 57 -11.57 -11.79 -9.71
C ASP A 57 -10.28 -11.48 -8.93
N GLU A 58 -10.41 -10.83 -7.77
CA GLU A 58 -9.34 -10.48 -6.83
C GLU A 58 -8.24 -9.58 -7.45
N THR A 59 -8.56 -8.85 -8.51
CA THR A 59 -7.68 -7.79 -9.02
C THR A 59 -7.60 -6.67 -7.98
N ILE A 60 -6.37 -6.32 -7.58
CA ILE A 60 -6.14 -5.25 -6.61
C ILE A 60 -5.14 -4.22 -7.12
N ILE A 61 -5.42 -2.96 -6.80
CA ILE A 61 -4.46 -1.87 -6.90
C ILE A 61 -4.05 -1.43 -5.50
N TYR A 62 -2.76 -1.21 -5.29
CA TYR A 62 -2.24 -0.94 -3.96
C TYR A 62 -0.94 -0.13 -3.99
N VAL A 63 -0.65 0.55 -2.89
CA VAL A 63 0.55 1.38 -2.75
C VAL A 63 1.57 0.66 -1.89
N SER A 64 2.79 0.47 -2.41
CA SER A 64 3.90 -0.17 -1.68
C SER A 64 5.16 0.70 -1.66
N LYS A 65 5.85 0.74 -0.52
CA LYS A 65 7.16 1.40 -0.35
C LYS A 65 8.37 0.46 -0.54
N ARG A 66 8.20 -0.72 -1.17
CA ARG A 66 9.26 -1.74 -1.32
C ARG A 66 10.53 -1.28 -2.06
N THR A 67 10.48 -0.16 -2.77
CA THR A 67 11.63 0.44 -3.48
C THR A 67 12.20 1.67 -2.77
N GLY A 68 11.84 1.90 -1.51
CA GLY A 68 12.24 3.06 -0.72
C GLY A 68 11.36 4.31 -0.91
N SER A 69 10.41 4.27 -1.86
CA SER A 69 9.40 5.33 -2.07
C SER A 69 8.04 4.73 -2.44
N PRO A 70 6.91 5.41 -2.16
CA PRO A 70 5.59 4.92 -2.54
C PRO A 70 5.48 4.75 -4.05
N ARG A 71 5.07 3.55 -4.47
CA ARG A 71 4.77 3.22 -5.85
C ARG A 71 3.43 2.47 -5.91
N ILE A 72 2.72 2.64 -7.01
CA ILE A 72 1.42 2.01 -7.23
C ILE A 72 1.64 0.71 -8.00
N TYR A 73 1.12 -0.39 -7.47
CA TYR A 73 1.18 -1.71 -8.06
C TYR A 73 -0.22 -2.23 -8.36
N LEU A 74 -0.32 -2.98 -9.45
CA LEU A 74 -1.53 -3.68 -9.86
C LEU A 74 -1.24 -5.18 -9.87
N ASN A 75 -2.00 -5.92 -9.07
CA ASN A 75 -2.02 -7.38 -9.13
C ASN A 75 -3.28 -7.83 -9.88
N ARG A 76 -3.11 -8.72 -10.86
CA ARG A 76 -4.18 -9.49 -11.49
C ARG A 76 -3.85 -10.95 -11.25
N PRO A 77 -4.68 -11.75 -10.56
CA PRO A 77 -4.32 -13.12 -10.18
C PRO A 77 -3.88 -14.03 -11.33
N GLN A 78 -4.35 -13.77 -12.57
CA GLN A 78 -3.94 -14.54 -13.74
C GLN A 78 -2.50 -14.21 -14.22
N ILE A 79 -1.88 -13.17 -13.66
CA ILE A 79 -0.55 -12.69 -14.01
C ILE A 79 0.33 -12.75 -12.76
N SER A 80 1.31 -13.65 -12.75
CA SER A 80 2.21 -13.85 -11.61
C SER A 80 3.07 -12.64 -11.25
N LYS A 81 3.18 -11.66 -12.16
CA LYS A 81 3.97 -10.45 -11.98
C LYS A 81 3.06 -9.27 -11.66
N HIS A 82 3.28 -8.67 -10.49
CA HIS A 82 2.69 -7.40 -10.11
C HIS A 82 3.18 -6.29 -11.05
N GLU A 83 2.24 -5.62 -11.71
CA GLU A 83 2.52 -4.54 -12.65
C GLU A 83 2.79 -3.24 -11.88
N LEU A 84 3.89 -2.56 -12.21
CA LEU A 84 4.17 -1.22 -11.71
C LEU A 84 3.44 -0.20 -12.58
N ILE A 85 2.54 0.56 -11.99
CA ILE A 85 1.87 1.67 -12.67
C ILE A 85 2.83 2.86 -12.74
N GLN A 86 2.94 3.48 -13.91
CA GLN A 86 3.77 4.67 -14.09
C GLN A 86 3.20 5.82 -13.25
N THR A 87 4.03 6.31 -12.32
CA THR A 87 3.76 7.53 -11.54
C THR A 87 4.94 8.50 -11.68
N PRO A 88 4.75 9.81 -11.42
CA PRO A 88 5.86 10.75 -11.38
C PRO A 88 6.94 10.28 -10.42
N ILE A 89 8.18 10.13 -10.91
CA ILE A 89 9.31 9.58 -10.13
C ILE A 89 9.61 10.43 -8.90
N GLU A 90 9.41 11.74 -9.04
CA GLU A 90 9.68 12.79 -8.03
C GLU A 90 8.62 12.85 -6.92
N SER A 91 7.44 12.26 -7.15
CA SER A 91 6.37 12.27 -6.15
C SER A 91 6.72 11.34 -4.99
N LEU A 92 6.83 11.92 -3.79
CA LEU A 92 7.14 11.21 -2.55
C LEU A 92 5.88 10.63 -1.88
N PHE A 93 4.70 10.92 -2.40
CA PHE A 93 3.43 10.52 -1.82
C PHE A 93 2.46 10.05 -2.89
N HIS A 94 1.91 8.85 -2.70
CA HIS A 94 0.85 8.28 -3.52
C HIS A 94 -0.18 7.65 -2.59
N ASP A 95 -1.46 7.96 -2.81
CA ASP A 95 -2.53 7.49 -1.94
C ASP A 95 -3.87 7.34 -2.69
N ARG A 96 -4.79 6.55 -2.12
CA ARG A 96 -6.17 6.35 -2.59
C ARG A 96 -6.26 6.00 -4.08
N SER A 97 -5.40 5.08 -4.52
CA SER A 97 -5.41 4.59 -5.89
C SER A 97 -6.68 3.80 -6.20
N VAL A 98 -7.38 4.18 -7.27
CA VAL A 98 -8.59 3.54 -7.79
C VAL A 98 -8.48 3.29 -9.29
N ILE A 99 -9.02 2.17 -9.76
CA ILE A 99 -9.19 1.90 -11.19
C ILE A 99 -10.64 2.19 -11.56
N ASN A 100 -10.85 3.00 -12.61
CA ASN A 100 -12.16 3.28 -13.16
C ASN A 100 -12.04 3.48 -14.69
N ASN A 101 -12.87 2.77 -15.47
CA ASN A 101 -12.89 2.82 -16.94
C ASN A 101 -11.50 2.65 -17.59
N GLY A 102 -10.65 1.76 -17.04
CA GLY A 102 -9.30 1.51 -17.54
C GLY A 102 -8.25 2.57 -17.16
N TYR A 103 -8.64 3.59 -16.40
CA TYR A 103 -7.73 4.61 -15.88
C TYR A 103 -7.44 4.40 -14.40
N VAL A 104 -6.21 4.73 -13.98
CA VAL A 104 -5.80 4.76 -12.59
C VAL A 104 -5.87 6.20 -12.09
N TYR A 105 -6.71 6.44 -11.08
CA TYR A 105 -6.77 7.72 -10.36
C TYR A 105 -6.11 7.56 -9.01
N TYR A 106 -5.36 8.56 -8.55
CA TYR A 106 -4.69 8.54 -7.26
C TYR A 106 -4.41 9.97 -6.81
N VAL A 107 -4.21 10.14 -5.50
CA VAL A 107 -3.74 11.39 -4.89
C VAL A 107 -2.22 11.35 -4.85
N PHE A 108 -1.58 12.45 -5.24
CA PHE A 108 -0.14 12.59 -5.14
C PHE A 108 0.24 13.99 -4.64
N ALA A 109 1.35 14.09 -3.91
CA ALA A 109 1.88 15.37 -3.45
C ALA A 109 3.17 15.66 -4.21
N HIS A 110 3.11 16.66 -5.08
CA HIS A 110 4.25 17.12 -5.88
C HIS A 110 4.37 18.65 -5.89
N ASP A 111 3.31 19.37 -5.51
CA ASP A 111 3.38 20.83 -5.45
C ASP A 111 4.31 21.25 -4.33
N PRO A 112 5.42 21.95 -4.65
CA PRO A 112 6.22 22.58 -3.62
C PRO A 112 5.33 23.62 -2.91
N PRO A 113 5.42 23.74 -1.58
CA PRO A 113 4.65 24.74 -0.88
C PRO A 113 5.03 26.12 -1.42
N GLU A 114 4.03 26.93 -1.78
CA GLU A 114 4.23 28.25 -2.36
C GLU A 114 5.09 29.16 -1.46
N LYS A 115 5.08 28.89 -0.15
CA LYS A 115 5.98 29.47 0.85
C LYS A 115 6.43 28.41 1.85
N SER A 116 7.70 28.50 2.25
CA SER A 116 8.23 27.72 3.37
C SER A 116 7.40 27.97 4.63
N PHE A 117 7.12 26.92 5.40
CA PHE A 117 6.46 27.04 6.69
C PHE A 117 7.27 27.99 7.59
N ARG A 118 6.66 29.08 8.06
CA ARG A 118 7.27 29.98 9.03
C ARG A 118 6.68 29.65 10.41
N SER A 119 7.56 29.29 11.35
CA SER A 119 7.22 29.11 12.77
C SER A 119 7.01 30.43 13.47
#